data_AF-A0AB73HGF4-F1
#
_entry.id   AF-A0AB73HGF4-F1
#
_cell.length_a   1.000
_cell.length_b   1.000
_cell.length_c   1.000
_cell.angle_alpha   90.00
_cell.angle_beta   90.00
_cell.angle_gamma   90.00
#
_symmetry.space_group_name_H-M   'P 1'
#
loop_
_entity.id
_entity.type
_entity.pdbx_description
1 polymer ?
#
loop_
_entity_poly.entity_id
_entity_poly.type
_entity_poly.pdbx_seq_one_letter_code
_entity_poly.pdbx_strand_id
1 'polypeptide(L)'
;MVSIKSSWRVFQKHISPAAVATALAAIICAAILFIPPINGYADNGDFYRAMLSNGIYRLPTKDNQYIGYVVTKFGILKYFNENNVAVFSSQALFVKAVVILNKLLYSHRYFDIRFLGIVYYVAFLPSVYLLTKALTGTWRRIRSYVIAILVVLIFADASFILYFNSFFAEPGMLISFLYVVGSLILLARGDCSKRWKLLLTYFISVVVLITSKQQNAPLALSFGVMSVGLFFLPGLKKAKKLAVMGGVVATLGAGVLTYSLINKEFNDVNQYQSFSHGVLMETGDPSKNIAKSGLSEQFALMREQNYYAKTFDTVDPSSHYVRKHLIEKYNFAWIIKYYARNTDQFLRLLDVASKDIMVTQVKAVGDYTKDSGKKAGQQSTFFTLYSSLMEAFFPGKYAFLCLLAITFVAVYAVSAYIDFVAGRLFGVVRFFLVLGLMTICVFVPIVSIIGDGDADLAKHLFMVPLSLDFTFIMFISDILNHQLWLTEQEEDGDA
;
A
#
# COMPACT_ATOMS: atom_id res chain seq x y z
N MET A 1 13.48 -2.30 43.81
CA MET A 1 13.20 -3.37 42.82
C MET A 1 11.88 -4.12 43.04
N VAL A 2 11.46 -4.43 44.28
CA VAL A 2 10.19 -5.16 44.57
C VAL A 2 8.93 -4.43 44.08
N SER A 3 8.87 -3.10 44.24
CA SER A 3 7.75 -2.27 43.78
C SER A 3 7.60 -2.21 42.26
N ILE A 4 8.71 -2.23 41.51
CA ILE A 4 8.68 -2.21 40.03
C ILE A 4 8.20 -3.57 39.49
N LYS A 5 8.68 -4.68 40.06
CA LYS A 5 8.23 -6.03 39.68
C LYS A 5 6.75 -6.27 40.02
N SER A 6 6.25 -5.78 41.16
CA SER A 6 4.83 -5.91 41.50
C SER A 6 3.94 -5.06 40.60
N SER A 7 4.35 -3.81 40.32
CA SER A 7 3.63 -2.92 39.40
C SER A 7 3.58 -3.48 37.97
N TRP A 8 4.69 -4.07 37.51
CA TRP A 8 4.76 -4.72 36.20
C TRP A 8 3.82 -5.93 36.08
N ARG A 9 3.74 -6.78 37.12
CA ARG A 9 2.81 -7.93 37.14
C ARG A 9 1.34 -7.47 37.15
N VAL A 10 1.03 -6.40 37.88
CA VAL A 10 -0.33 -5.81 37.87
C VAL A 10 -0.68 -5.25 36.49
N PHE A 11 0.26 -4.55 35.85
CA PHE A 11 0.10 -4.04 34.49
C PHE A 11 -0.16 -5.16 33.48
N GLN A 12 0.68 -6.21 33.49
CA GLN A 12 0.52 -7.39 32.63
C GLN A 12 -0.82 -8.08 32.82
N LYS A 13 -1.41 -8.06 34.02
CA LYS A 13 -2.69 -8.70 34.29
C LYS A 13 -3.88 -7.98 33.64
N HIS A 14 -3.78 -6.66 33.44
CA HIS A 14 -4.91 -5.84 33.00
C HIS A 14 -4.80 -5.35 31.55
N ILE A 15 -3.59 -5.18 31.01
CA ILE A 15 -3.38 -4.56 29.71
C ILE A 15 -2.70 -5.57 28.77
N SER A 16 -3.24 -5.75 27.56
CA SER A 16 -2.63 -6.60 26.53
C SER A 16 -1.65 -5.80 25.65
N PRO A 17 -0.63 -6.43 25.06
CA PRO A 17 0.26 -5.75 24.11
C PRO A 17 -0.50 -5.10 22.95
N ALA A 18 -1.54 -5.76 22.43
CA ALA A 18 -2.41 -5.22 21.41
C ALA A 18 -3.15 -3.94 21.86
N ALA A 19 -3.63 -3.89 23.11
CA ALA A 19 -4.26 -2.69 23.65
C ALA A 19 -3.25 -1.53 23.80
N VAL A 20 -2.01 -1.82 24.20
CA VAL A 20 -0.94 -0.80 24.24
C VAL A 20 -0.64 -0.25 22.86
N ALA A 21 -0.43 -1.12 21.86
CA ALA A 21 -0.16 -0.70 20.48
C ALA A 21 -1.30 0.18 19.95
N THR A 22 -2.55 -0.24 20.13
CA THR A 22 -3.71 0.54 19.69
C THR A 22 -3.83 1.88 20.41
N ALA A 23 -3.58 1.94 21.72
CA ALA A 23 -3.62 3.19 22.48
C ALA A 23 -2.51 4.17 22.03
N LEU A 24 -1.29 3.68 21.81
CA LEU A 24 -0.19 4.50 21.31
C LEU A 24 -0.46 4.99 19.89
N ALA A 25 -0.90 4.09 18.99
CA ALA A 25 -1.28 4.46 17.63
C ALA A 25 -2.41 5.50 17.62
N ALA A 26 -3.41 5.35 18.50
CA ALA A 26 -4.49 6.32 18.67
C ALA A 26 -3.96 7.71 19.02
N ILE A 27 -3.09 7.82 20.03
CA ILE A 27 -2.53 9.10 20.46
C ILE A 27 -1.70 9.74 19.34
N ILE A 28 -0.79 8.98 18.74
CA ILE A 28 0.14 9.48 17.72
C ILE A 28 -0.62 9.90 16.45
N CYS A 29 -1.51 9.06 15.94
CA CYS A 29 -2.27 9.37 14.74
C CYS A 29 -3.24 10.53 14.97
N ALA A 30 -3.86 10.63 16.16
CA ALA A 30 -4.72 11.77 16.47
C ALA A 30 -3.93 13.09 16.53
N ALA A 31 -2.70 13.06 17.06
CA ALA A 31 -1.82 14.21 17.06
C ALA A 31 -1.46 14.69 15.65
N ILE A 32 -1.16 13.76 14.74
CA ILE A 32 -0.86 14.09 13.32
C ILE A 32 -2.10 14.63 12.59
N LEU A 33 -3.25 13.97 12.75
CA LEU A 33 -4.40 14.20 11.89
C LEU A 33 -5.32 15.33 12.34
N PHE A 34 -5.38 15.60 13.65
CA PHE A 34 -6.44 16.44 14.23
C PHE A 34 -5.94 17.60 15.09
N ILE A 35 -4.69 17.59 15.55
CA ILE A 35 -4.11 18.67 16.35
C ILE A 35 -3.36 19.65 15.44
N PRO A 36 -3.66 20.96 15.48
CA PRO A 36 -2.95 21.95 14.67
C PRO A 36 -1.43 22.00 14.94
N PRO A 37 -0.58 22.19 13.91
CA PRO A 37 -0.94 22.32 12.50
C PRO A 37 -1.42 21.00 11.90
N ILE A 38 -2.55 21.03 11.18
CA ILE A 38 -3.13 19.82 10.58
C ILE A 38 -2.17 19.30 9.52
N ASN A 39 -1.79 18.04 9.63
CA ASN A 39 -0.92 17.38 8.67
C ASN A 39 -1.71 16.44 7.75
N GLY A 40 -1.25 16.33 6.50
CA GLY A 40 -1.81 15.50 5.45
C GLY A 40 -0.93 15.57 4.21
N TYR A 41 -1.35 15.03 3.07
CA TYR A 41 -0.65 15.30 1.80
C TYR A 41 -1.39 16.34 0.95
N ALA A 42 -0.63 17.24 0.36
CA ALA A 42 -1.14 18.12 -0.67
C ALA A 42 -1.44 17.36 -1.98
N ASP A 43 -2.13 18.05 -2.88
CA ASP A 43 -2.71 17.47 -4.08
C ASP A 43 -1.70 17.53 -5.23
N ASN A 44 -1.17 16.37 -5.62
CA ASN A 44 -0.26 16.22 -6.76
C ASN A 44 -0.98 16.20 -8.12
N GLY A 45 -2.30 16.36 -8.14
CA GLY A 45 -3.12 16.25 -9.34
C GLY A 45 -3.95 14.96 -9.44
N ASP A 46 -3.81 14.00 -8.53
CA ASP A 46 -4.60 12.75 -8.57
C ASP A 46 -5.94 12.82 -7.82
N PHE A 47 -6.16 13.80 -6.94
CA PHE A 47 -7.35 13.83 -6.10
C PHE A 47 -8.66 13.93 -6.89
N TYR A 48 -8.65 14.52 -8.10
CA TYR A 48 -9.85 14.70 -8.92
C TYR A 48 -10.59 13.38 -9.15
N ARG A 49 -9.87 12.25 -9.26
CA ARG A 49 -10.43 10.91 -9.47
C ARG A 49 -11.38 10.51 -8.34
N ALA A 50 -10.99 10.78 -7.10
CA ALA A 50 -11.79 10.47 -5.91
C ALA A 50 -12.74 11.60 -5.53
N MET A 51 -12.39 12.86 -5.80
CA MET A 51 -13.24 14.01 -5.48
C MET A 51 -14.48 14.07 -6.38
N LEU A 52 -14.28 14.17 -7.70
CA LEU A 52 -15.37 14.42 -8.65
C LEU A 52 -16.35 13.24 -8.70
N SER A 53 -15.84 12.00 -8.67
CA SER A 53 -16.66 10.78 -8.64
C SER A 53 -17.56 10.68 -7.40
N ASN A 54 -17.26 11.42 -6.34
CA ASN A 54 -18.01 11.45 -5.10
C ASN A 54 -18.71 12.79 -4.83
N GLY A 55 -18.83 13.64 -5.85
CA GLY A 55 -19.57 14.90 -5.75
C GLY A 55 -18.85 15.98 -4.93
N ILE A 56 -17.54 15.90 -4.82
CA ILE A 56 -16.69 16.88 -4.14
C ILE A 56 -15.91 17.66 -5.21
N TYR A 57 -15.77 18.97 -5.04
CA TYR A 57 -14.98 19.82 -5.93
C TYR A 57 -14.07 20.75 -5.13
N ARG A 58 -13.00 21.22 -5.79
CA ARG A 58 -12.08 22.18 -5.19
C ARG A 58 -12.72 23.57 -5.13
N LEU A 59 -12.60 24.24 -3.99
CA LEU A 59 -13.02 25.64 -3.89
C LEU A 59 -12.05 26.52 -4.69
N PRO A 60 -12.54 27.60 -5.34
CA PRO A 60 -11.66 28.53 -6.06
C PRO A 60 -10.62 29.13 -5.12
N THR A 61 -9.34 29.07 -5.51
CA THR A 61 -8.24 29.72 -4.79
C THR A 61 -7.45 30.61 -5.75
N LYS A 62 -6.91 31.72 -5.23
CA LYS A 62 -6.19 32.73 -6.03
C LYS A 62 -4.76 32.31 -6.42
N ASP A 63 -4.23 31.28 -5.78
CA ASP A 63 -2.84 30.82 -5.95
C ASP A 63 -2.82 29.36 -6.40
N ASN A 64 -1.76 28.94 -7.09
CA ASN A 64 -1.48 27.55 -7.46
C ASN A 64 -0.99 26.74 -6.24
N GLN A 65 -1.75 26.75 -5.15
CA GLN A 65 -1.42 26.20 -3.82
C GLN A 65 -1.40 24.68 -3.73
N TYR A 66 -1.79 23.98 -4.80
CA TYR A 66 -2.25 22.59 -4.74
C TYR A 66 -1.17 21.58 -4.34
N ILE A 67 0.05 21.75 -4.84
CA ILE A 67 1.18 20.86 -4.55
C ILE A 67 1.90 21.29 -3.26
N GLY A 68 1.91 22.59 -2.97
CA GLY A 68 2.71 23.17 -1.90
C GLY A 68 2.12 23.04 -0.51
N TYR A 69 0.79 22.92 -0.39
CA TYR A 69 0.10 22.95 0.90
C TYR A 69 -1.12 22.03 0.96
N VAL A 70 -1.37 21.46 2.13
CA VAL A 70 -2.57 20.66 2.41
C VAL A 70 -3.80 21.56 2.39
N VAL A 71 -4.78 21.18 1.57
CA VAL A 71 -6.11 21.81 1.53
C VAL A 71 -7.06 21.01 2.40
N THR A 72 -7.60 21.66 3.43
CA THR A 72 -8.53 21.00 4.37
C THR A 72 -10.00 21.16 4.00
N LYS A 73 -10.35 22.19 3.20
CA LYS A 73 -11.74 22.54 2.87
C LYS A 73 -12.02 22.44 1.38
N PHE A 74 -13.13 21.78 1.07
CA PHE A 74 -13.63 21.53 -0.28
C PHE A 74 -15.12 21.89 -0.38
N GLY A 75 -15.65 21.94 -1.60
CA GLY A 75 -17.07 22.13 -1.86
C GLY A 75 -17.78 20.82 -2.16
N ILE A 76 -19.06 20.74 -1.79
CA ILE A 76 -19.95 19.63 -2.16
C ILE A 76 -20.86 20.08 -3.31
N LEU A 77 -20.93 19.29 -4.38
CA LEU A 77 -21.81 19.57 -5.52
C LEU A 77 -23.28 19.47 -5.09
N LYS A 78 -24.04 20.49 -5.46
CA LYS A 78 -25.49 20.59 -5.19
C LYS A 78 -26.33 19.96 -6.29
N TYR A 79 -25.83 19.97 -7.52
CA TYR A 79 -26.51 19.53 -8.73
C TYR A 79 -25.75 18.37 -9.40
N PHE A 80 -26.29 17.86 -10.50
CA PHE A 80 -25.69 16.79 -11.28
C PHE A 80 -24.24 17.11 -11.67
N ASN A 81 -23.34 16.13 -11.52
CA ASN A 81 -21.95 16.29 -11.89
C ASN A 81 -21.75 15.91 -13.36
N GLU A 82 -21.68 16.92 -14.23
CA GLU A 82 -21.34 16.75 -15.65
C GLU A 82 -19.89 16.30 -15.88
N ASN A 83 -18.99 16.60 -14.94
CA ASN A 83 -17.57 16.24 -14.96
C ASN A 83 -17.30 14.95 -14.17
N ASN A 84 -18.28 14.03 -14.11
CA ASN A 84 -18.12 12.78 -13.39
C ASN A 84 -17.13 11.87 -14.13
N VAL A 85 -15.93 11.74 -13.59
CA VAL A 85 -14.96 10.75 -14.05
C VAL A 85 -15.40 9.41 -13.47
N ALA A 86 -15.93 8.53 -14.32
CA ALA A 86 -16.32 7.18 -13.92
C ALA A 86 -15.07 6.34 -13.58
N VAL A 87 -14.58 6.47 -12.35
CA VAL A 87 -13.49 5.67 -11.81
C VAL A 87 -14.07 4.59 -10.90
N PHE A 88 -13.91 3.34 -11.30
CA PHE A 88 -14.26 2.20 -10.44
C PHE A 88 -13.20 2.07 -9.34
N SER A 89 -13.59 2.31 -8.09
CA SER A 89 -12.72 2.12 -6.93
C SER A 89 -13.51 1.87 -5.65
N SER A 90 -13.02 0.97 -4.80
CA SER A 90 -13.53 0.79 -3.43
C SER A 90 -13.30 2.01 -2.55
N GLN A 91 -12.36 2.90 -2.88
CA GLN A 91 -12.12 4.16 -2.18
C GLN A 91 -13.39 5.02 -2.14
N ALA A 92 -14.21 4.97 -3.20
CA ALA A 92 -15.48 5.69 -3.26
C ALA A 92 -16.45 5.31 -2.12
N LEU A 93 -16.38 4.08 -1.59
CA LEU A 93 -17.20 3.67 -0.44
C LEU A 93 -16.84 4.48 0.80
N PHE A 94 -15.54 4.67 1.07
CA PHE A 94 -15.06 5.48 2.18
C PHE A 94 -15.44 6.95 1.99
N VAL A 95 -15.19 7.51 0.79
CA VAL A 95 -15.49 8.93 0.52
C VAL A 95 -17.01 9.20 0.62
N LYS A 96 -17.88 8.33 0.09
CA LYS A 96 -19.34 8.49 0.22
C LYS A 96 -19.81 8.43 1.67
N ALA A 97 -19.30 7.47 2.45
CA ALA A 97 -19.63 7.37 3.87
C ALA A 97 -19.23 8.66 4.62
N VAL A 98 -18.06 9.20 4.30
CA VAL A 98 -17.56 10.44 4.89
C VAL A 98 -18.37 11.65 4.45
N VAL A 99 -18.81 11.73 3.19
CA VAL A 99 -19.68 12.83 2.73
C VAL A 99 -21.00 12.83 3.49
N ILE A 100 -21.58 11.65 3.76
CA ILE A 100 -22.78 11.54 4.60
C ILE A 100 -22.46 12.04 6.02
N LEU A 101 -21.38 11.58 6.63
CA LEU A 101 -20.96 11.99 7.98
C LEU A 101 -20.72 13.50 8.08
N ASN A 102 -20.03 14.09 7.10
CA ASN A 102 -19.78 15.52 7.02
C ASN A 102 -21.08 16.32 6.89
N LYS A 103 -22.04 15.85 6.08
CA LYS A 103 -23.36 16.47 5.96
C LYS A 103 -24.14 16.44 7.27
N LEU A 104 -24.04 15.36 8.03
CA LEU A 104 -24.72 15.19 9.31
C LEU A 104 -24.12 16.05 10.43
N LEU A 105 -22.78 16.20 10.47
CA LEU A 105 -22.08 16.78 11.62
C LEU A 105 -21.47 18.17 11.37
N TYR A 106 -21.34 18.62 10.12
CA TYR A 106 -20.64 19.86 9.79
C TYR A 106 -21.37 20.74 8.79
N SER A 107 -21.47 20.33 7.52
CA SER A 107 -22.05 21.19 6.48
C SER A 107 -22.55 20.41 5.27
N HIS A 108 -23.68 20.87 4.73
CA HIS A 108 -24.18 20.40 3.44
C HIS A 108 -23.46 21.03 2.23
N ARG A 109 -22.73 22.13 2.43
CA ARG A 109 -22.06 22.89 1.36
C ARG A 109 -20.56 22.67 1.32
N TYR A 110 -19.92 22.57 2.49
CA TYR A 110 -18.48 22.43 2.62
C TYR A 110 -18.11 21.04 3.11
N PHE A 111 -17.05 20.48 2.56
CA PHE A 111 -16.46 19.22 2.98
C PHE A 111 -15.12 19.49 3.66
N ASP A 112 -14.89 18.93 4.84
CA ASP A 112 -13.61 18.99 5.54
C ASP A 112 -12.88 17.65 5.48
N ILE A 113 -11.65 17.64 4.97
CA ILE A 113 -10.86 16.42 4.74
C ILE A 113 -10.60 15.63 6.03
N ARG A 114 -10.64 16.28 7.20
CA ARG A 114 -10.43 15.60 8.48
C ARG A 114 -11.52 14.59 8.80
N PHE A 115 -12.73 14.72 8.23
CA PHE A 115 -13.75 13.66 8.34
C PHE A 115 -13.31 12.38 7.63
N LEU A 116 -12.57 12.48 6.53
CA LEU A 116 -11.97 11.33 5.85
C LEU A 116 -10.89 10.72 6.74
N GLY A 117 -10.05 11.57 7.35
CA GLY A 117 -9.08 11.19 8.35
C GLY A 117 -9.70 10.43 9.53
N ILE A 118 -10.85 10.87 10.05
CA ILE A 118 -11.58 10.18 11.14
C ILE A 118 -12.02 8.77 10.71
N VAL A 119 -12.59 8.62 9.50
CA VAL A 119 -13.07 7.31 9.03
C VAL A 119 -11.91 6.33 8.87
N TYR A 120 -10.79 6.78 8.29
CA TYR A 120 -9.60 5.93 8.21
C TYR A 120 -9.00 5.65 9.58
N TYR A 121 -8.90 6.64 10.47
CA TYR A 121 -8.42 6.48 11.84
C TYR A 121 -9.23 5.42 12.61
N VAL A 122 -10.56 5.50 12.58
CA VAL A 122 -11.45 4.54 13.25
C VAL A 122 -11.32 3.14 12.66
N ALA A 123 -11.11 3.01 11.35
CA ALA A 123 -10.89 1.72 10.70
C ALA A 123 -9.48 1.14 10.93
N PHE A 124 -8.48 2.00 11.15
CA PHE A 124 -7.08 1.65 11.37
C PHE A 124 -6.80 1.12 12.78
N LEU A 125 -7.40 1.70 13.83
CA LEU A 125 -7.12 1.25 15.21
C LEU A 125 -7.41 -0.24 15.47
N PRO A 126 -8.54 -0.82 15.00
CA PRO A 126 -8.80 -2.24 15.17
C PRO A 126 -7.90 -3.10 14.27
N SER A 127 -7.39 -2.60 13.14
CA SER A 127 -6.44 -3.35 12.31
C SER A 127 -5.07 -3.45 12.99
N VAL A 128 -4.59 -2.37 13.64
CA VAL A 128 -3.40 -2.39 14.51
C VAL A 128 -3.57 -3.35 15.68
N TYR A 129 -4.74 -3.34 16.33
CA TYR A 129 -5.06 -4.28 17.41
C TYR A 129 -4.96 -5.73 16.91
N LEU A 130 -5.60 -6.01 15.78
CA LEU A 130 -5.69 -7.34 15.19
C LEU A 130 -4.31 -7.85 14.75
N LEU A 131 -3.52 -7.02 14.05
CA LEU A 131 -2.14 -7.33 13.69
C LEU A 131 -1.28 -7.63 14.92
N THR A 132 -1.30 -6.73 15.91
CA THR A 132 -0.45 -6.88 17.11
C THR A 132 -0.81 -8.18 17.83
N LYS A 133 -2.11 -8.46 18.00
CA LYS A 133 -2.58 -9.72 18.57
C LYS A 133 -2.12 -10.93 17.75
N ALA A 134 -2.08 -10.83 16.42
CA ALA A 134 -1.64 -11.90 15.55
C ALA A 134 -0.15 -12.24 15.77
N LEU A 135 0.70 -11.22 15.90
CA LEU A 135 2.14 -11.37 16.11
C LEU A 135 2.47 -11.81 17.54
N THR A 136 1.79 -11.25 18.55
CA THR A 136 2.11 -11.52 19.96
C THR A 136 1.36 -12.71 20.56
N GLY A 137 0.34 -13.24 19.89
CA GLY A 137 -0.56 -14.23 20.47
C GLY A 137 -1.28 -13.72 21.72
N THR A 138 -1.56 -14.63 22.66
CA THR A 138 -2.13 -14.32 23.99
C THR A 138 -1.06 -13.92 25.02
N TRP A 139 0.21 -13.92 24.63
CA TRP A 139 1.33 -13.73 25.52
C TRP A 139 1.48 -12.28 25.98
N ARG A 140 1.87 -12.13 27.25
CA ARG A 140 2.05 -10.82 27.91
C ARG A 140 3.48 -10.64 28.43
N ARG A 141 4.45 -11.21 27.70
CA ARG A 141 5.88 -11.14 28.03
C ARG A 141 6.46 -9.81 27.55
N ILE A 142 7.61 -9.41 28.08
CA ILE A 142 8.25 -8.15 27.68
C ILE A 142 8.53 -8.08 26.17
N ARG A 143 8.90 -9.22 25.57
CA ARG A 143 9.09 -9.38 24.12
C ARG A 143 7.83 -9.06 23.32
N SER A 144 6.65 -9.42 23.84
CA SER A 144 5.35 -9.10 23.23
C SER A 144 5.08 -7.58 23.22
N TYR A 145 5.47 -6.87 24.29
CA TYR A 145 5.37 -5.40 24.31
C TYR A 145 6.39 -4.71 23.40
N VAL A 146 7.59 -5.29 23.25
CA VAL A 146 8.57 -4.81 22.26
C VAL A 146 8.00 -4.94 20.84
N ILE A 147 7.42 -6.10 20.50
CA ILE A 147 6.74 -6.29 19.20
C ILE A 147 5.61 -5.27 19.03
N ALA A 148 4.79 -5.03 20.06
CA ALA A 148 3.71 -4.05 20.02
C ALA A 148 4.23 -2.62 19.74
N ILE A 149 5.33 -2.20 20.36
CA ILE A 149 5.97 -0.91 20.10
C ILE A 149 6.50 -0.84 18.67
N LEU A 150 7.14 -1.91 18.18
CA LEU A 150 7.62 -1.98 16.79
C LEU A 150 6.48 -1.88 15.78
N VAL A 151 5.33 -2.53 16.03
CA VAL A 151 4.14 -2.39 15.16
C VAL A 151 3.73 -0.93 15.04
N VAL A 152 3.70 -0.18 16.15
CA VAL A 152 3.35 1.26 16.13
C VAL A 152 4.42 2.08 15.41
N LEU A 153 5.69 1.84 15.72
CA LEU A 153 6.81 2.56 15.11
C LEU A 153 6.86 2.40 13.58
N ILE A 154 6.47 1.24 13.06
CA ILE A 154 6.44 0.93 11.62
C ILE A 154 5.15 1.46 10.97
N PHE A 155 3.98 1.03 11.46
CA PHE A 155 2.72 1.24 10.73
C PHE A 155 1.97 2.52 11.13
N ALA A 156 2.29 3.13 12.28
CA ALA A 156 1.79 4.45 12.64
C ALA A 156 2.79 5.58 12.32
N ASP A 157 3.87 5.27 11.57
CA ASP A 157 4.81 6.26 11.04
C ASP A 157 4.07 7.33 10.23
N ALA A 158 4.47 8.59 10.37
CA ALA A 158 3.79 9.70 9.73
C ALA A 158 3.80 9.58 8.20
N SER A 159 4.80 8.93 7.58
CA SER A 159 4.80 8.72 6.12
C SER A 159 3.55 8.01 5.61
N PHE A 160 2.98 7.10 6.42
CA PHE A 160 1.72 6.41 6.14
C PHE A 160 0.50 7.21 6.62
N ILE A 161 0.56 7.78 7.82
CA ILE A 161 -0.59 8.45 8.44
C ILE A 161 -0.97 9.74 7.71
N LEU A 162 -0.02 10.46 7.13
CA LEU A 162 -0.27 11.67 6.32
C LEU A 162 -1.27 11.42 5.18
N TYR A 163 -1.34 10.21 4.63
CA TYR A 163 -2.32 9.86 3.61
C TYR A 163 -3.78 9.96 4.10
N PHE A 164 -4.05 9.89 5.41
CA PHE A 164 -5.43 9.83 5.92
C PHE A 164 -6.16 11.16 5.72
N ASN A 165 -5.44 12.28 5.70
CA ASN A 165 -5.96 13.62 5.38
C ASN A 165 -5.71 13.97 3.90
N SER A 166 -5.96 13.03 2.99
CA SER A 166 -5.78 13.19 1.55
C SER A 166 -6.78 12.32 0.77
N PHE A 167 -6.99 12.61 -0.52
CA PHE A 167 -7.81 11.77 -1.40
C PHE A 167 -7.01 10.67 -2.12
N PHE A 168 -5.85 10.30 -1.58
CA PHE A 168 -5.10 9.11 -1.98
C PHE A 168 -5.85 7.83 -1.55
N ALA A 169 -5.65 6.73 -2.29
CA ALA A 169 -6.29 5.43 -2.03
C ALA A 169 -5.52 4.58 -1.00
N GLU A 170 -4.27 4.96 -0.77
CA GLU A 170 -3.24 4.36 0.07
C GLU A 170 -3.71 4.10 1.53
N PRO A 171 -4.52 4.94 2.20
CA PRO A 171 -5.08 4.62 3.53
C PRO A 171 -5.90 3.33 3.54
N GLY A 172 -6.75 3.15 2.52
CA GLY A 172 -7.56 1.94 2.37
C GLY A 172 -6.69 0.71 2.14
N MET A 173 -5.61 0.85 1.36
CA MET A 173 -4.65 -0.21 1.10
C MET A 173 -3.92 -0.64 2.39
N LEU A 174 -3.39 0.31 3.17
CA LEU A 174 -2.74 0.04 4.46
C LEU A 174 -3.68 -0.69 5.42
N ILE A 175 -4.87 -0.13 5.65
CA ILE A 175 -5.83 -0.67 6.62
C ILE A 175 -6.24 -2.09 6.21
N SER A 176 -6.58 -2.30 4.93
CA SER A 176 -6.91 -3.63 4.42
C SER A 176 -5.74 -4.59 4.54
N PHE A 177 -4.52 -4.17 4.21
CA PHE A 177 -3.33 -5.01 4.32
C PHE A 177 -3.13 -5.54 5.74
N LEU A 178 -3.24 -4.66 6.76
CA LEU A 178 -3.15 -5.04 8.17
C LEU A 178 -4.23 -6.05 8.57
N TYR A 179 -5.47 -5.86 8.09
CA TYR A 179 -6.54 -6.84 8.30
C TYR A 179 -6.26 -8.18 7.61
N VAL A 180 -5.70 -8.19 6.40
CA VAL A 180 -5.36 -9.40 5.64
C VAL A 180 -4.32 -10.23 6.41
N VAL A 181 -3.16 -9.64 6.68
CA VAL A 181 -2.04 -10.37 7.29
C VAL A 181 -2.36 -10.79 8.73
N GLY A 182 -3.00 -9.91 9.50
CA GLY A 182 -3.43 -10.22 10.86
C GLY A 182 -4.50 -11.31 10.91
N SER A 183 -5.48 -11.29 9.99
CA SER A 183 -6.53 -12.32 9.95
C SER A 183 -5.96 -13.67 9.56
N LEU A 184 -5.03 -13.71 8.59
CA LEU A 184 -4.41 -14.94 8.12
C LEU A 184 -3.60 -15.62 9.23
N ILE A 185 -2.77 -14.86 9.96
CA ILE A 185 -2.00 -15.40 11.09
C ILE A 185 -2.93 -15.88 12.22
N LEU A 186 -3.96 -15.12 12.59
CA LEU A 186 -4.89 -15.53 13.64
C LEU A 186 -5.70 -16.77 13.25
N LEU A 187 -6.07 -16.91 11.97
CA LEU A 187 -6.69 -18.12 11.44
C LEU A 187 -5.74 -19.32 11.58
N ALA A 188 -4.46 -19.13 11.25
CA ALA A 188 -3.44 -20.17 11.33
C ALA A 188 -3.19 -20.63 12.77
N ARG A 189 -3.16 -19.70 13.75
CA ARG A 189 -3.02 -20.03 15.18
C ARG A 189 -4.22 -20.81 15.73
N GLY A 190 -5.40 -20.58 15.18
CA GLY A 190 -6.61 -21.32 15.57
C GLY A 190 -7.34 -20.78 16.81
N ASP A 191 -6.83 -19.72 17.44
CA ASP A 191 -7.25 -19.12 18.73
C ASP A 191 -8.60 -18.38 18.73
N CYS A 192 -9.38 -18.46 17.64
CA CYS A 192 -10.62 -17.71 17.49
C CYS A 192 -11.84 -18.62 17.35
N SER A 193 -12.76 -18.55 18.33
CA SER A 193 -14.04 -19.28 18.33
C SER A 193 -14.92 -19.00 17.11
N LYS A 194 -14.76 -17.81 16.48
CA LYS A 194 -15.52 -17.38 15.29
C LYS A 194 -14.64 -17.26 14.05
N ARG A 195 -13.94 -18.34 13.66
CA ARG A 195 -13.06 -18.38 12.46
C ARG A 195 -13.69 -17.83 11.17
N TRP A 196 -15.00 -17.96 10.99
CA TRP A 196 -15.69 -17.42 9.80
C TRP A 196 -15.61 -15.89 9.70
N LYS A 197 -15.59 -15.17 10.83
CA LYS A 197 -15.45 -13.70 10.83
C LYS A 197 -14.09 -13.28 10.32
N LEU A 198 -13.03 -14.01 10.69
CA LEU A 198 -11.67 -13.77 10.22
C LEU A 198 -11.54 -14.11 8.73
N LEU A 199 -12.17 -15.19 8.26
CA LEU A 199 -12.22 -15.50 6.81
C LEU A 199 -12.92 -14.39 6.02
N LEU A 200 -14.06 -13.89 6.53
CA LEU A 200 -14.79 -12.79 5.91
C LEU A 200 -13.94 -11.50 5.92
N THR A 201 -13.32 -11.20 7.05
CA THR A 201 -12.42 -10.02 7.19
C THR A 201 -11.26 -10.10 6.21
N TYR A 202 -10.62 -11.27 6.08
CA TYR A 202 -9.55 -11.52 5.12
C TYR A 202 -10.02 -11.25 3.68
N PHE A 203 -11.06 -11.94 3.20
CA PHE A 203 -11.47 -11.82 1.80
C PHE A 203 -12.06 -10.45 1.46
N ILE A 204 -12.85 -9.83 2.35
CA ILE A 204 -13.33 -8.46 2.15
C ILE A 204 -12.15 -7.50 2.06
N SER A 205 -11.15 -7.62 2.95
CA SER A 205 -9.99 -6.73 2.95
C SER A 205 -9.14 -6.90 1.68
N VAL A 206 -8.93 -8.14 1.21
CA VAL A 206 -8.27 -8.42 -0.07
C VAL A 206 -9.01 -7.76 -1.24
N VAL A 207 -10.34 -7.94 -1.33
CA VAL A 207 -11.13 -7.35 -2.41
C VAL A 207 -11.09 -5.82 -2.35
N VAL A 208 -11.26 -5.23 -1.17
CA VAL A 208 -11.16 -3.77 -0.98
C VAL A 208 -9.80 -3.24 -1.42
N LEU A 209 -8.71 -3.95 -1.06
CA LEU A 209 -7.35 -3.55 -1.44
C LEU A 209 -7.15 -3.62 -2.96
N ILE A 210 -7.49 -4.74 -3.60
CA ILE A 210 -7.33 -4.93 -5.05
C ILE A 210 -8.14 -3.90 -5.82
N THR A 211 -9.37 -3.62 -5.38
CA THR A 211 -10.29 -2.70 -6.07
C THR A 211 -10.07 -1.23 -5.69
N SER A 212 -9.11 -0.90 -4.82
CA SER A 212 -8.88 0.50 -4.41
C SER A 212 -8.19 1.33 -5.49
N LYS A 213 -7.35 0.71 -6.32
CA LYS A 213 -6.60 1.36 -7.39
C LYS A 213 -6.44 0.37 -8.55
N GLN A 214 -6.53 0.85 -9.79
CA GLN A 214 -6.42 -0.02 -10.97
C GLN A 214 -5.10 -0.79 -11.04
N GLN A 215 -4.02 -0.17 -10.57
CA GLN A 215 -2.68 -0.77 -10.50
C GLN A 215 -2.56 -1.91 -9.48
N ASN A 216 -3.54 -2.08 -8.58
CA ASN A 216 -3.55 -3.19 -7.63
C ASN A 216 -4.11 -4.48 -8.23
N ALA A 217 -4.64 -4.46 -9.47
CA ALA A 217 -5.19 -5.64 -10.12
C ALA A 217 -4.22 -6.85 -10.14
N PRO A 218 -2.92 -6.70 -10.45
CA PRO A 218 -1.96 -7.81 -10.42
C PRO A 218 -1.75 -8.42 -9.03
N LEU A 219 -1.98 -7.65 -7.96
CA LEU A 219 -1.84 -8.14 -6.58
C LEU A 219 -2.83 -9.28 -6.27
N ALA A 220 -3.90 -9.42 -7.06
CA ALA A 220 -4.82 -10.55 -6.95
C ALA A 220 -4.10 -11.90 -7.08
N LEU A 221 -3.02 -11.98 -7.87
CA LEU A 221 -2.21 -13.19 -7.98
C LEU A 221 -1.45 -13.46 -6.68
N SER A 222 -0.82 -12.45 -6.11
CA SER A 222 -0.09 -12.55 -4.84
C SER A 222 -1.00 -12.90 -3.66
N PHE A 223 -2.16 -12.23 -3.53
CA PHE A 223 -3.15 -12.59 -2.52
C PHE A 223 -3.82 -13.94 -2.81
N GLY A 224 -3.88 -14.36 -4.08
CA GLY A 224 -4.24 -15.72 -4.47
C GLY A 224 -3.30 -16.75 -3.87
N VAL A 225 -1.98 -16.54 -3.98
CA VAL A 225 -0.96 -17.39 -3.36
C VAL A 225 -1.11 -17.45 -1.84
N MET A 226 -1.29 -16.30 -1.17
CA MET A 226 -1.55 -16.28 0.28
C MET A 226 -2.80 -17.08 0.65
N SER A 227 -3.85 -16.97 -0.18
CA SER A 227 -5.12 -17.66 0.03
C SER A 227 -5.02 -19.16 -0.15
N VAL A 228 -4.04 -19.68 -0.91
CA VAL A 228 -3.77 -21.13 -0.97
C VAL A 228 -3.40 -21.67 0.41
N GLY A 229 -2.69 -20.88 1.23
CA GLY A 229 -2.39 -21.23 2.62
C GLY A 229 -3.64 -21.53 3.44
N LEU A 230 -4.77 -20.89 3.16
CA LEU A 230 -6.03 -21.13 3.88
C LEU A 230 -6.56 -22.55 3.71
N PHE A 231 -6.20 -23.29 2.66
CA PHE A 231 -6.62 -24.70 2.52
C PHE A 231 -5.96 -25.63 3.54
N PHE A 232 -4.87 -25.18 4.16
CA PHE A 232 -4.13 -25.90 5.18
C PHE A 232 -4.59 -25.54 6.61
N LEU A 233 -5.69 -24.81 6.81
CA LEU A 233 -6.15 -24.56 8.18
C LEU A 233 -6.63 -25.86 8.88
N PRO A 234 -6.26 -26.07 10.16
CA PRO A 234 -6.60 -27.29 10.88
C PRO A 234 -8.12 -27.41 11.09
N GLY A 235 -8.69 -28.60 10.86
CA GLY A 235 -10.11 -28.88 11.10
C GLY A 235 -11.09 -28.24 10.11
N LEU A 236 -10.65 -27.95 8.88
CA LEU A 236 -11.49 -27.40 7.80
C LEU A 236 -12.53 -28.42 7.30
N LYS A 237 -13.80 -28.22 7.69
CA LYS A 237 -14.96 -28.94 7.12
C LYS A 237 -15.18 -28.59 5.64
N LYS A 238 -15.83 -29.48 4.89
CA LYS A 238 -16.12 -29.31 3.43
C LYS A 238 -16.74 -27.94 3.09
N ALA A 239 -17.75 -27.50 3.84
CA ALA A 239 -18.40 -26.20 3.62
C ALA A 239 -17.44 -25.01 3.72
N LYS A 240 -16.47 -25.06 4.65
CA LYS A 240 -15.46 -24.00 4.79
C LYS A 240 -14.42 -24.05 3.67
N LYS A 241 -14.06 -25.24 3.17
CA LYS A 241 -13.19 -25.38 1.98
C LYS A 241 -13.85 -24.77 0.74
N LEU A 242 -15.16 -24.99 0.55
CA LEU A 242 -15.93 -24.34 -0.51
C LEU A 242 -15.96 -22.81 -0.34
N ALA A 243 -16.10 -22.31 0.89
CA ALA A 243 -16.03 -20.87 1.17
C ALA A 243 -14.66 -20.27 0.85
N VAL A 244 -13.56 -20.96 1.21
CA VAL A 244 -12.19 -20.55 0.83
C VAL A 244 -12.03 -20.53 -0.69
N MET A 245 -12.49 -21.58 -1.39
CA MET A 245 -12.46 -21.64 -2.85
C MET A 245 -13.25 -20.50 -3.50
N GLY A 246 -14.46 -20.23 -3.01
CA GLY A 246 -15.26 -19.09 -3.44
C GLY A 246 -14.55 -17.76 -3.20
N GLY A 247 -13.87 -17.60 -2.06
CA GLY A 247 -13.06 -16.42 -1.75
C GLY A 247 -11.83 -16.25 -2.66
N VAL A 248 -11.15 -17.35 -3.02
CA VAL A 248 -10.04 -17.34 -4.00
C VAL A 248 -10.54 -16.91 -5.37
N VAL A 249 -11.66 -17.48 -5.83
CA VAL A 249 -12.29 -17.09 -7.11
C VAL A 249 -12.72 -15.62 -7.06
N ALA A 250 -13.29 -15.14 -5.96
CA ALA A 250 -13.65 -13.74 -5.78
C ALA A 250 -12.42 -12.81 -5.80
N THR A 251 -11.29 -13.25 -5.22
CA THR A 251 -10.02 -12.51 -5.23
C THR A 251 -9.47 -12.35 -6.64
N LEU A 252 -9.38 -13.46 -7.39
CA LEU A 252 -8.91 -13.43 -8.78
C LEU A 252 -9.88 -12.67 -9.68
N GLY A 253 -11.19 -12.87 -9.49
CA GLY A 253 -12.25 -12.15 -10.18
C GLY A 253 -12.21 -10.64 -9.91
N ALA A 254 -11.93 -10.22 -8.68
CA ALA A 254 -11.73 -8.80 -8.35
C ALA A 254 -10.53 -8.20 -9.09
N GLY A 255 -9.43 -8.94 -9.24
CA GLY A 255 -8.28 -8.53 -10.05
C GLY A 255 -8.65 -8.34 -11.52
N VAL A 256 -9.30 -9.34 -12.12
CA VAL A 256 -9.76 -9.29 -13.52
C VAL A 256 -10.72 -8.13 -13.74
N LEU A 257 -11.75 -7.98 -12.88
CA LEU A 257 -12.72 -6.89 -12.98
C LEU A 257 -12.04 -5.52 -12.83
N THR A 258 -11.14 -5.36 -11.88
CA THR A 258 -10.41 -4.10 -11.68
C THR A 258 -9.60 -3.72 -12.91
N TYR A 259 -8.93 -4.70 -13.55
CA TYR A 259 -8.19 -4.47 -14.79
C TYR A 259 -9.11 -4.18 -15.99
N SER A 260 -10.22 -4.91 -16.14
CA SER A 260 -11.17 -4.73 -17.24
C SER A 260 -11.93 -3.41 -17.17
N LEU A 261 -12.05 -2.79 -15.98
CA LEU A 261 -12.73 -1.51 -15.76
C LEU A 261 -11.79 -0.30 -15.88
N ILE A 262 -10.56 -0.49 -16.38
CA ILE A 262 -9.66 0.61 -16.72
C ILE A 262 -10.23 1.37 -17.92
N ASN A 263 -10.55 2.66 -17.74
CA ASN A 263 -11.01 3.52 -18.83
C ASN A 263 -9.87 3.78 -19.84
N LYS A 264 -10.23 3.90 -21.12
CA LYS A 264 -9.31 4.09 -22.23
C LYS A 264 -8.40 5.31 -22.05
N GLU A 265 -8.93 6.41 -21.51
CA GLU A 265 -8.14 7.62 -21.24
C GLU A 265 -6.98 7.35 -20.27
N PHE A 266 -7.22 6.61 -19.18
CA PHE A 266 -6.14 6.24 -18.25
C PHE A 266 -5.13 5.29 -18.90
N ASN A 267 -5.58 4.40 -19.79
CA ASN A 267 -4.66 3.53 -20.52
C ASN A 267 -3.79 4.34 -21.49
N ASP A 268 -4.35 5.33 -22.20
CA ASP A 268 -3.60 6.22 -23.10
C ASP A 268 -2.57 7.05 -22.29
N VAL A 269 -2.93 7.54 -21.09
CA VAL A 269 -2.01 8.24 -20.16
C VAL A 269 -0.86 7.33 -19.70
N ASN A 270 -1.18 6.15 -19.20
CA ASN A 270 -0.18 5.21 -18.67
C ASN A 270 0.76 4.69 -19.76
N GLN A 271 0.23 4.43 -20.97
CA GLN A 271 1.06 4.08 -22.12
C GLN A 271 2.04 5.20 -22.45
N TYR A 272 1.54 6.43 -22.56
CA TYR A 272 2.39 7.60 -22.81
C TYR A 272 3.51 7.72 -21.78
N GLN A 273 3.19 7.57 -20.48
CA GLN A 273 4.18 7.61 -19.40
C GLN A 273 5.17 6.44 -19.50
N SER A 274 4.72 5.22 -19.73
CA SER A 274 5.61 4.06 -19.96
C SER A 274 6.64 4.30 -21.07
N PHE A 275 6.24 5.04 -22.12
CA PHE A 275 7.13 5.39 -23.22
C PHE A 275 8.10 6.52 -22.84
N SER A 276 7.57 7.68 -22.45
CA SER A 276 8.34 8.89 -22.13
C SER A 276 9.25 8.75 -20.91
N HIS A 277 8.76 8.07 -19.88
CA HIS A 277 9.40 7.84 -18.58
C HIS A 277 10.01 6.44 -18.42
N GLY A 278 9.93 5.58 -19.43
CA GLY A 278 10.50 4.24 -19.40
C GLY A 278 11.35 3.96 -20.63
N VAL A 279 10.70 3.68 -21.75
CA VAL A 279 11.36 3.30 -23.03
C VAL A 279 12.41 4.33 -23.45
N LEU A 280 12.15 5.62 -23.27
CA LEU A 280 13.07 6.69 -23.65
C LEU A 280 14.19 6.95 -22.63
N MET A 281 14.16 6.37 -21.42
CA MET A 281 15.13 6.61 -20.33
C MET A 281 16.47 5.88 -20.50
N GLU A 282 16.88 5.66 -21.75
CA GLU A 282 18.19 5.11 -22.04
C GLU A 282 19.28 6.17 -21.83
N THR A 283 20.45 5.77 -21.31
CA THR A 283 21.58 6.67 -21.07
C THR A 283 22.17 7.27 -22.34
N GLY A 284 21.89 6.68 -23.51
CA GLY A 284 22.29 7.18 -24.83
C GLY A 284 21.16 7.83 -25.61
N ASP A 285 21.33 7.87 -26.94
CA ASP A 285 20.31 8.30 -27.88
C ASP A 285 19.25 7.18 -28.07
N PRO A 286 17.99 7.38 -27.64
CA PRO A 286 16.97 6.34 -27.68
C PRO A 286 16.40 6.18 -29.10
N SER A 287 16.65 7.14 -30.00
CA SER A 287 16.07 7.23 -31.35
C SER A 287 16.28 5.94 -32.16
N LYS A 288 17.52 5.44 -32.16
CA LYS A 288 17.87 4.23 -32.93
C LYS A 288 17.18 2.97 -32.39
N ASN A 289 16.98 2.88 -31.08
CA ASN A 289 16.39 1.69 -30.45
C ASN A 289 14.87 1.66 -30.59
N ILE A 290 14.21 2.82 -30.53
CA ILE A 290 12.77 2.93 -30.87
C ILE A 290 12.53 2.71 -32.38
N ALA A 291 13.43 3.19 -33.25
CA ALA A 291 13.38 2.96 -34.70
C ALA A 291 13.48 1.48 -35.07
N LYS A 292 14.45 0.76 -34.48
CA LYS A 292 14.57 -0.71 -34.62
C LYS A 292 13.32 -1.48 -34.16
N SER A 293 12.50 -0.84 -33.32
CA SER A 293 11.27 -1.42 -32.76
C SER A 293 10.01 -0.92 -33.46
N GLY A 294 10.15 -0.15 -34.56
CA GLY A 294 9.06 0.25 -35.45
C GLY A 294 8.42 1.61 -35.15
N LEU A 295 9.04 2.44 -34.30
CA LEU A 295 8.56 3.78 -33.96
C LEU A 295 9.44 4.87 -34.57
N SER A 296 8.87 6.03 -34.87
CA SER A 296 9.62 7.16 -35.46
C SER A 296 10.63 7.75 -34.47
N GLU A 297 11.84 8.05 -34.96
CA GLU A 297 12.92 8.67 -34.18
C GLU A 297 12.51 10.01 -33.56
N GLN A 298 11.62 10.77 -34.21
CA GLN A 298 11.12 12.06 -33.72
C GLN A 298 10.51 11.98 -32.31
N PHE A 299 9.99 10.81 -31.91
CA PHE A 299 9.37 10.62 -30.60
C PHE A 299 10.40 10.53 -29.47
N ALA A 300 11.70 10.42 -29.79
CA ALA A 300 12.77 10.54 -28.79
C ALA A 300 12.77 11.89 -28.06
N LEU A 301 12.26 12.95 -28.69
CA LEU A 301 12.13 14.29 -28.09
C LEU A 301 11.13 14.34 -26.91
N MET A 302 10.34 13.28 -26.72
CA MET A 302 9.34 13.18 -25.66
C MET A 302 9.89 12.60 -24.35
N ARG A 303 11.21 12.38 -24.28
CA ARG A 303 11.90 11.92 -23.07
C ARG A 303 11.58 12.86 -21.90
N GLU A 304 11.25 12.30 -20.74
CA GLU A 304 10.94 13.04 -19.49
C GLU A 304 9.70 13.96 -19.57
N GLN A 305 8.93 13.91 -20.66
CA GLN A 305 7.69 14.69 -20.78
C GLN A 305 6.54 14.01 -20.05
N ASN A 306 5.77 14.81 -19.30
CA ASN A 306 4.59 14.32 -18.59
C ASN A 306 3.36 14.41 -19.48
N TYR A 307 2.40 13.49 -19.32
CA TYR A 307 1.13 13.57 -20.04
C TYR A 307 0.38 14.88 -19.74
N TYR A 308 0.41 15.32 -18.49
CA TYR A 308 -0.09 16.62 -18.08
C TYR A 308 1.09 17.55 -17.83
N ALA A 309 1.49 18.28 -18.88
CA ALA A 309 2.64 19.15 -18.86
C ALA A 309 2.50 20.24 -17.78
N LYS A 310 3.52 20.37 -16.92
CA LYS A 310 3.60 21.46 -15.91
C LYS A 310 4.09 22.78 -16.54
N THR A 311 4.74 22.68 -17.68
CA THR A 311 5.29 23.77 -18.51
C THR A 311 4.87 23.54 -19.96
N PHE A 312 5.19 24.47 -20.87
CA PHE A 312 4.90 24.26 -22.29
C PHE A 312 5.77 23.13 -22.84
N ASP A 313 5.14 22.02 -23.22
CA ASP A 313 5.80 20.89 -23.89
C ASP A 313 5.61 21.02 -25.41
N THR A 314 6.62 20.62 -26.19
CA THR A 314 6.66 20.80 -27.65
C THR A 314 5.64 19.95 -28.40
N VAL A 315 5.12 18.90 -27.77
CA VAL A 315 4.19 17.95 -28.38
C VAL A 315 3.04 17.72 -27.40
N ASP A 316 1.82 17.98 -27.84
CA ASP A 316 0.61 17.67 -27.07
C ASP A 316 0.36 16.16 -27.04
N PRO A 317 0.42 15.50 -25.85
CA PRO A 317 0.17 14.07 -25.68
C PRO A 317 -1.21 13.62 -26.14
N SER A 318 -2.19 14.52 -26.08
CA SER A 318 -3.58 14.28 -26.45
C SER A 318 -3.87 14.53 -27.94
N SER A 319 -2.88 15.04 -28.68
CA SER A 319 -3.04 15.36 -30.11
C SER A 319 -3.36 14.11 -30.94
N HIS A 320 -4.18 14.30 -31.97
CA HIS A 320 -4.52 13.24 -32.92
C HIS A 320 -3.27 12.64 -33.58
N TYR A 321 -2.20 13.44 -33.76
CA TYR A 321 -0.94 12.97 -34.32
C TYR A 321 -0.25 11.95 -33.41
N VAL A 322 -0.03 12.29 -32.12
CA VAL A 322 0.58 11.38 -31.14
C VAL A 322 -0.25 10.11 -30.98
N ARG A 323 -1.58 10.25 -30.91
CA ARG A 323 -2.47 9.09 -30.80
C ARG A 323 -2.28 8.10 -31.94
N LYS A 324 -2.38 8.57 -33.19
CA LYS A 324 -2.33 7.74 -34.40
C LYS A 324 -0.93 7.19 -34.71
N HIS A 325 0.11 7.97 -34.42
CA HIS A 325 1.48 7.66 -34.84
C HIS A 325 2.37 7.10 -33.72
N LEU A 326 1.95 7.19 -32.46
CA LEU A 326 2.66 6.64 -31.30
C LEU A 326 1.77 5.68 -30.48
N ILE A 327 0.71 6.18 -29.84
CA ILE A 327 -0.07 5.39 -28.86
C ILE A 327 -0.71 4.14 -29.49
N GLU A 328 -1.29 4.26 -30.68
CA GLU A 328 -1.89 3.12 -31.39
C GLU A 328 -0.87 2.15 -32.00
N LYS A 329 0.44 2.48 -31.97
CA LYS A 329 1.51 1.68 -32.61
C LYS A 329 2.19 0.69 -31.68
N TYR A 330 1.99 0.79 -30.37
CA TYR A 330 2.54 -0.18 -29.41
C TYR A 330 1.51 -0.51 -28.32
N ASN A 331 1.83 -1.52 -27.54
CA ASN A 331 1.02 -1.97 -26.42
C ASN A 331 1.94 -2.58 -25.34
N PHE A 332 1.33 -3.09 -24.27
CA PHE A 332 2.06 -3.73 -23.16
C PHE A 332 3.01 -4.86 -23.62
N ALA A 333 2.59 -5.69 -24.58
CA ALA A 333 3.42 -6.78 -25.11
C ALA A 333 4.63 -6.25 -25.90
N TRP A 334 4.46 -5.14 -26.61
CA TRP A 334 5.56 -4.46 -27.28
C TRP A 334 6.59 -3.94 -26.27
N ILE A 335 6.16 -3.34 -25.14
CA ILE A 335 7.06 -2.83 -24.10
C ILE A 335 7.86 -3.98 -23.47
N ILE A 336 7.22 -5.11 -23.16
CA ILE A 336 7.90 -6.31 -22.67
C ILE A 336 8.97 -6.77 -23.67
N LYS A 337 8.62 -6.84 -24.96
CA LYS A 337 9.55 -7.25 -26.01
C LYS A 337 10.70 -6.26 -26.19
N TYR A 338 10.44 -4.96 -26.01
CA TYR A 338 11.45 -3.92 -26.03
C TYR A 338 12.45 -4.09 -24.88
N TYR A 339 11.99 -4.26 -23.64
CA TYR A 339 12.86 -4.46 -22.49
C TYR A 339 13.61 -5.79 -22.53
N ALA A 340 13.02 -6.85 -23.09
CA ALA A 340 13.72 -8.12 -23.33
C ALA A 340 14.91 -7.98 -24.30
N ARG A 341 14.89 -6.99 -25.20
CA ARG A 341 16.00 -6.68 -26.11
C ARG A 341 16.98 -5.65 -25.51
N ASN A 342 16.53 -4.88 -24.52
CA ASN A 342 17.28 -3.80 -23.87
C ASN A 342 17.38 -4.05 -22.36
N THR A 343 17.88 -5.23 -21.98
CA THR A 343 17.87 -5.72 -20.59
C THR A 343 18.61 -4.83 -19.62
N ASP A 344 19.73 -4.24 -20.04
CA ASP A 344 20.54 -3.37 -19.18
C ASP A 344 19.79 -2.08 -18.82
N GLN A 345 19.02 -1.52 -19.77
CA GLN A 345 18.15 -0.38 -19.51
C GLN A 345 17.07 -0.76 -18.51
N PHE A 346 16.41 -1.91 -18.73
CA PHE A 346 15.35 -2.38 -17.84
C PHE A 346 15.85 -2.62 -16.41
N LEU A 347 17.02 -3.25 -16.24
CA LEU A 347 17.63 -3.45 -14.93
C LEU A 347 18.01 -2.13 -14.25
N ARG A 348 18.48 -1.12 -14.99
CA ARG A 348 18.73 0.22 -14.44
C ARG A 348 17.45 0.89 -13.97
N LEU A 349 16.36 0.77 -14.72
CA LEU A 349 15.05 1.30 -14.31
C LEU A 349 14.53 0.58 -13.06
N LEU A 350 14.74 -0.73 -12.96
CA LEU A 350 14.42 -1.47 -11.73
C LEU A 350 15.28 -1.05 -10.54
N ASP A 351 16.55 -0.72 -10.76
CA ASP A 351 17.41 -0.11 -9.72
C ASP A 351 16.89 1.28 -9.31
N VAL A 352 16.40 2.09 -10.24
CA VAL A 352 15.73 3.38 -9.92
C VAL A 352 14.50 3.14 -9.07
N ALA A 353 13.59 2.26 -9.49
CA ALA A 353 12.43 1.87 -8.68
C ALA A 353 12.83 1.35 -7.30
N SER A 354 13.90 0.56 -7.21
CA SER A 354 14.36 -0.05 -5.96
C SER A 354 14.90 0.95 -4.95
N LYS A 355 15.53 2.05 -5.41
CA LYS A 355 15.94 3.15 -4.53
C LYS A 355 14.74 3.83 -3.88
N ASP A 356 13.62 3.89 -4.58
CA ASP A 356 12.43 4.60 -4.13
C ASP A 356 11.43 3.71 -3.37
N ILE A 357 11.67 2.39 -3.26
CA ILE A 357 10.75 1.45 -2.57
C ILE A 357 10.45 1.87 -1.13
N MET A 358 11.48 2.29 -0.38
CA MET A 358 11.32 2.68 1.03
C MET A 358 11.02 4.17 1.21
N VAL A 359 10.91 4.94 0.12
CA VAL A 359 10.47 6.33 0.14
C VAL A 359 8.95 6.37 0.26
N THR A 360 8.47 6.13 1.48
CA THR A 360 7.03 6.04 1.79
C THR A 360 6.35 7.40 1.94
N GLN A 361 7.13 8.46 2.17
CA GLN A 361 6.62 9.83 2.26
C GLN A 361 6.62 10.50 0.89
N VAL A 362 5.51 11.10 0.47
CA VAL A 362 5.38 11.70 -0.87
C VAL A 362 6.21 12.98 -0.96
N LYS A 363 7.47 12.87 -1.40
CA LYS A 363 8.44 14.00 -1.49
C LYS A 363 8.02 15.12 -2.44
N ALA A 364 7.13 14.83 -3.39
CA ALA A 364 6.69 15.79 -4.40
C ALA A 364 5.66 16.82 -3.89
N VAL A 365 5.13 16.67 -2.67
CA VAL A 365 4.06 17.52 -2.13
C VAL A 365 4.38 18.01 -0.71
N GLY A 366 3.71 19.09 -0.28
CA GLY A 366 3.82 19.60 1.09
C GLY A 366 2.89 18.89 2.08
N ASP A 367 3.31 18.86 3.35
CA ASP A 367 2.60 18.11 4.41
C ASP A 367 1.83 19.00 5.39
N TYR A 368 1.89 20.32 5.19
CA TYR A 368 1.33 21.32 6.08
C TYR A 368 0.29 22.20 5.38
N THR A 369 -0.66 22.71 6.14
CA THR A 369 -1.60 23.73 5.67
C THR A 369 -0.92 25.10 5.52
N LYS A 370 -1.45 25.97 4.66
CA LYS A 370 -0.87 27.31 4.40
C LYS A 370 -0.83 28.22 5.63
N ASP A 371 -1.82 28.09 6.52
CA ASP A 371 -1.94 28.87 7.76
C ASP A 371 -0.98 28.42 8.88
N SER A 372 -0.25 27.31 8.68
CA SER A 372 0.74 26.80 9.65
C SER A 372 2.04 27.63 9.73
N GLY A 373 2.25 28.59 8.83
CA GLY A 373 3.49 29.36 8.73
C GLY A 373 4.69 28.60 8.15
N LYS A 374 4.48 27.36 7.66
CA LYS A 374 5.49 26.53 7.00
C LYS A 374 5.68 26.94 5.53
N LYS A 375 6.83 26.59 4.94
CA LYS A 375 7.11 26.86 3.53
C LYS A 375 6.33 25.92 2.62
N ALA A 376 6.07 26.34 1.38
CA ALA A 376 5.44 25.49 0.37
C ALA A 376 6.31 24.25 0.11
N GLY A 377 5.70 23.07 0.07
CA GLY A 377 6.41 21.80 -0.12
C GLY A 377 7.14 21.30 1.13
N GLN A 378 7.02 21.99 2.27
CA GLN A 378 7.66 21.53 3.50
C GLN A 378 7.02 20.24 4.01
N GLN A 379 7.87 19.27 4.39
CA GLN A 379 7.45 17.97 4.89
C GLN A 379 7.51 17.87 6.41
N SER A 380 6.63 17.05 6.98
CA SER A 380 6.61 16.76 8.41
C SER A 380 7.73 15.78 8.78
N THR A 381 8.37 16.03 9.91
CA THR A 381 9.39 15.14 10.50
C THR A 381 8.93 14.56 11.85
N PHE A 382 7.67 14.79 12.22
CA PHE A 382 7.11 14.25 13.45
C PHE A 382 6.78 12.77 13.26
N PHE A 383 7.33 11.90 14.11
CA PHE A 383 7.11 10.45 14.07
C PHE A 383 7.43 9.80 12.71
N THR A 384 8.55 10.22 12.08
CA THR A 384 9.08 9.66 10.81
C THR A 384 10.35 8.83 11.00
N LEU A 385 10.61 8.34 12.23
CA LEU A 385 11.87 7.68 12.55
C LEU A 385 12.10 6.43 11.71
N TYR A 386 11.08 5.59 11.55
CA TYR A 386 11.21 4.33 10.83
C TYR A 386 11.38 4.57 9.33
N SER A 387 10.51 5.40 8.76
CA SER A 387 10.57 5.75 7.34
C SER A 387 11.89 6.41 6.97
N SER A 388 12.40 7.34 7.79
CA SER A 388 13.70 7.99 7.55
C SER A 388 14.88 7.00 7.60
N LEU A 389 14.85 6.02 8.51
CA LEU A 389 15.89 4.99 8.59
C LEU A 389 15.85 4.06 7.38
N MET A 390 14.67 3.60 6.97
CA MET A 390 14.54 2.73 5.80
C MET A 390 14.90 3.46 4.51
N GLU A 391 14.49 4.72 4.36
CA GLU A 391 14.90 5.58 3.24
C GLU A 391 16.43 5.75 3.17
N ALA A 392 17.09 5.94 4.32
CA ALA A 392 18.54 6.18 4.35
C ALA A 392 19.39 4.92 4.14
N PHE A 393 18.94 3.77 4.64
CA PHE A 393 19.78 2.57 4.75
C PHE A 393 19.34 1.38 3.89
N PHE A 394 18.12 1.36 3.35
CA PHE A 394 17.68 0.23 2.54
C PHE A 394 18.45 0.18 1.20
N PRO A 395 19.04 -0.97 0.82
CA PRO A 395 19.83 -1.03 -0.41
C PRO A 395 18.98 -0.82 -1.66
N GLY A 396 19.30 0.20 -2.45
CA GLY A 396 18.58 0.57 -3.67
C GLY A 396 18.90 -0.27 -4.92
N LYS A 397 19.33 -1.52 -4.76
CA LYS A 397 19.61 -2.43 -5.90
C LYS A 397 18.50 -3.45 -6.04
N TYR A 398 17.95 -3.62 -7.25
CA TYR A 398 16.88 -4.58 -7.48
C TYR A 398 17.33 -6.02 -7.22
N ALA A 399 18.59 -6.33 -7.52
CA ALA A 399 19.18 -7.63 -7.20
C ALA A 399 19.15 -7.93 -5.68
N PHE A 400 19.34 -6.92 -4.83
CA PHE A 400 19.25 -7.08 -3.38
C PHE A 400 17.82 -7.44 -2.95
N LEU A 401 16.82 -6.76 -3.53
CA LEU A 401 15.42 -7.06 -3.27
C LEU A 401 15.05 -8.51 -3.65
N CYS A 402 15.50 -8.97 -4.82
CA CYS A 402 15.32 -10.35 -5.25
C CYS A 402 16.03 -11.35 -4.33
N LEU A 403 17.26 -11.06 -3.92
CA LEU A 403 18.01 -11.90 -2.98
C LEU A 403 17.27 -12.00 -1.63
N LEU A 404 16.82 -10.87 -1.10
CA LEU A 404 16.06 -10.80 0.14
C LEU A 404 14.76 -11.61 0.06
N ALA A 405 14.04 -11.49 -1.06
CA ALA A 405 12.84 -12.27 -1.33
C ALA A 405 13.11 -13.78 -1.33
N ILE A 406 14.17 -14.22 -2.03
CA ILE A 406 14.60 -15.63 -2.05
C ILE A 406 14.98 -16.09 -0.64
N THR A 407 15.71 -15.28 0.12
CA THR A 407 16.12 -15.61 1.50
C THR A 407 14.90 -15.82 2.40
N PHE A 408 13.94 -14.89 2.42
CA PHE A 408 12.74 -15.06 3.24
C PHE A 408 11.90 -16.26 2.81
N VAL A 409 11.72 -16.47 1.50
CA VAL A 409 11.00 -17.66 0.99
C VAL A 409 11.71 -18.94 1.44
N ALA A 410 13.03 -19.02 1.33
CA ALA A 410 13.80 -20.20 1.72
C ALA A 410 13.71 -20.49 3.23
N VAL A 411 13.87 -19.46 4.08
CA VAL A 411 13.75 -19.61 5.54
C VAL A 411 12.36 -20.12 5.93
N TYR A 412 11.30 -19.50 5.40
CA TYR A 412 9.94 -19.93 5.71
C TYR A 412 9.54 -21.24 5.03
N ALA A 413 10.18 -21.63 3.92
CA ALA A 413 9.99 -22.95 3.31
C ALA A 413 10.53 -24.07 4.20
N VAL A 414 11.72 -23.89 4.77
CA VAL A 414 12.27 -24.86 5.73
C VAL A 414 11.39 -24.93 6.98
N SER A 415 10.85 -23.79 7.43
CA SER A 415 9.93 -23.71 8.58
C SER A 415 8.65 -24.49 8.30
N ALA A 416 8.06 -24.29 7.12
CA ALA A 416 6.88 -25.02 6.67
C ALA A 416 7.14 -26.51 6.51
N TYR A 417 8.32 -26.92 6.02
CA TYR A 417 8.66 -28.34 5.89
C TYR A 417 8.71 -29.03 7.25
N ILE A 418 9.44 -28.45 8.21
CA ILE A 418 9.56 -28.99 9.58
C ILE A 418 8.17 -29.13 10.21
N ASP A 419 7.35 -28.09 10.10
CA ASP A 419 6.00 -28.06 10.64
C ASP A 419 5.06 -29.04 9.94
N PHE A 420 5.11 -29.14 8.62
CA PHE A 420 4.30 -30.06 7.83
C PHE A 420 4.58 -31.52 8.22
N VAL A 421 5.85 -31.89 8.34
CA VAL A 421 6.25 -33.25 8.79
C VAL A 421 5.79 -33.52 10.23
N ALA A 422 5.78 -32.50 11.08
CA ALA A 422 5.28 -32.59 12.45
C ALA A 422 3.74 -32.50 12.55
N GLY A 423 3.00 -32.39 11.45
CA GLY A 423 1.54 -32.22 11.45
C GLY A 423 1.06 -30.83 11.91
N ARG A 424 1.97 -29.88 12.09
CA ARG A 424 1.67 -28.49 12.46
C ARG A 424 1.41 -27.68 11.20
N LEU A 425 0.20 -27.14 11.06
CA LEU A 425 -0.17 -26.43 9.83
C LEU A 425 0.10 -24.91 9.90
N PHE A 426 0.54 -24.39 11.05
CA PHE A 426 0.84 -22.97 11.24
C PHE A 426 2.00 -22.50 10.35
N GLY A 427 3.13 -23.22 10.34
CA GLY A 427 4.28 -22.91 9.48
C GLY A 427 3.95 -22.93 7.99
N VAL A 428 3.06 -23.83 7.56
CA VAL A 428 2.61 -23.91 6.15
C VAL A 428 1.84 -22.65 5.74
N VAL A 429 0.90 -22.20 6.56
CA VAL A 429 0.13 -20.97 6.26
C VAL A 429 1.05 -19.75 6.25
N ARG A 430 2.00 -19.66 7.20
CA ARG A 430 3.03 -18.61 7.23
C ARG A 430 3.88 -18.60 5.97
N PHE A 431 4.27 -19.76 5.45
CA PHE A 431 5.02 -19.83 4.21
C PHE A 431 4.24 -19.26 3.03
N PHE A 432 2.96 -19.61 2.86
CA PHE A 432 2.15 -19.04 1.79
C PHE A 432 1.93 -17.52 1.95
N LEU A 433 1.84 -17.03 3.19
CA LEU A 433 1.83 -15.59 3.48
C LEU A 433 3.12 -14.93 2.99
N VAL A 434 4.28 -15.40 3.46
CA VAL A 434 5.59 -14.82 3.09
C VAL A 434 5.86 -14.96 1.60
N LEU A 435 5.53 -16.09 0.99
CA LEU A 435 5.66 -16.31 -0.45
C LEU A 435 4.84 -15.28 -1.22
N GLY A 436 3.55 -15.10 -0.86
CA GLY A 436 2.71 -14.09 -1.45
C GLY A 436 3.27 -12.67 -1.30
N LEU A 437 3.77 -12.31 -0.11
CA LEU A 437 4.37 -10.99 0.13
C LEU A 437 5.63 -10.77 -0.69
N MET A 438 6.51 -11.77 -0.78
CA MET A 438 7.72 -11.68 -1.58
C MET A 438 7.42 -11.61 -3.07
N THR A 439 6.33 -12.24 -3.54
CA THR A 439 5.87 -12.02 -4.93
C THR A 439 5.45 -10.57 -5.17
N ILE A 440 4.83 -9.88 -4.19
CA ILE A 440 4.53 -8.44 -4.29
C ILE A 440 5.84 -7.65 -4.42
N CYS A 441 6.82 -7.94 -3.57
CA CYS A 441 8.10 -7.24 -3.58
C CYS A 441 8.83 -7.35 -4.92
N VAL A 442 8.76 -8.50 -5.59
CA VAL A 442 9.43 -8.73 -6.88
C VAL A 442 8.58 -8.21 -8.05
N PHE A 443 7.28 -8.48 -8.09
CA PHE A 443 6.46 -8.18 -9.27
C PHE A 443 6.00 -6.73 -9.36
N VAL A 444 5.77 -6.04 -8.23
CA VAL A 444 5.27 -4.66 -8.27
C VAL A 444 6.26 -3.72 -8.98
N PRO A 445 7.57 -3.70 -8.66
CA PRO A 445 8.53 -2.88 -9.39
C PRO A 445 8.55 -3.17 -10.90
N ILE A 446 8.45 -4.44 -11.30
CA ILE A 446 8.38 -4.85 -12.71
C ILE A 446 7.15 -4.24 -13.39
N VAL A 447 5.97 -4.42 -12.79
CA VAL A 447 4.72 -3.93 -13.38
C VAL A 447 4.67 -2.40 -13.40
N SER A 448 5.21 -1.73 -12.37
CA SER A 448 5.30 -0.26 -12.33
C SER A 448 6.17 0.28 -13.48
N ILE A 449 7.37 -0.27 -13.70
CA ILE A 449 8.24 0.18 -14.80
C ILE A 449 7.63 -0.11 -16.18
N ILE A 450 6.95 -1.25 -16.36
CA ILE A 450 6.31 -1.58 -17.64
C ILE A 450 5.05 -0.74 -17.88
N GLY A 451 4.33 -0.40 -16.80
CA GLY A 451 3.02 0.24 -16.86
C GLY A 451 3.02 1.76 -16.82
N ASP A 452 4.01 2.39 -16.16
CA ASP A 452 4.08 3.84 -15.97
C ASP A 452 5.52 4.42 -16.11
N GLY A 453 6.55 3.58 -16.27
CA GLY A 453 7.95 4.03 -16.30
C GLY A 453 8.45 4.46 -14.91
N ASP A 454 9.32 5.46 -14.85
CA ASP A 454 9.81 6.05 -13.59
C ASP A 454 8.91 7.16 -13.00
N ALA A 455 7.77 7.44 -13.65
CA ALA A 455 6.84 8.46 -13.20
C ALA A 455 6.14 8.05 -11.89
N ASP A 456 6.17 8.94 -10.88
CA ASP A 456 5.48 8.78 -9.60
C ASP A 456 5.69 7.41 -8.90
N LEU A 457 6.89 6.82 -9.03
CA LEU A 457 7.19 5.45 -8.55
C LEU A 457 6.75 5.17 -7.12
N ALA A 458 6.99 6.08 -6.18
CA ALA A 458 6.66 5.90 -4.76
C ALA A 458 5.18 5.49 -4.53
N LYS A 459 4.23 6.07 -5.28
CA LYS A 459 2.79 5.76 -5.15
C LYS A 459 2.38 4.43 -5.81
N HIS A 460 3.18 3.96 -6.76
CA HIS A 460 2.98 2.67 -7.44
C HIS A 460 3.63 1.51 -6.68
N LEU A 461 4.69 1.82 -5.93
CA LEU A 461 5.44 0.87 -5.13
C LEU A 461 4.87 0.66 -3.73
N PHE A 462 3.85 1.41 -3.29
CA PHE A 462 3.32 1.44 -1.91
C PHE A 462 3.13 0.08 -1.22
N MET A 463 2.76 -0.97 -1.97
CA MET A 463 2.58 -2.31 -1.40
C MET A 463 3.89 -3.07 -1.11
N VAL A 464 5.01 -2.68 -1.72
CA VAL A 464 6.33 -3.26 -1.50
C VAL A 464 6.86 -2.95 -0.09
N PRO A 465 6.96 -1.68 0.38
CA PRO A 465 7.42 -1.39 1.73
C PRO A 465 6.51 -2.04 2.77
N LEU A 466 5.19 -1.99 2.61
CA LEU A 466 4.26 -2.69 3.53
C LEU A 466 4.54 -4.20 3.62
N SER A 467 4.83 -4.83 2.48
CA SER A 467 5.13 -6.27 2.42
C SER A 467 6.48 -6.60 3.06
N LEU A 468 7.50 -5.75 2.85
CA LEU A 468 8.82 -5.90 3.46
C LEU A 468 8.76 -5.64 4.97
N ASP A 469 8.18 -4.53 5.38
CA ASP A 469 8.02 -4.11 6.78
C ASP A 469 7.30 -5.16 7.62
N PHE A 470 6.18 -5.68 7.09
CA PHE A 470 5.48 -6.78 7.73
C PHE A 470 6.34 -8.05 7.80
N THR A 471 7.06 -8.40 6.72
CA THR A 471 7.92 -9.58 6.73
C THR A 471 9.04 -9.44 7.74
N PHE A 472 9.65 -8.26 7.86
CA PHE A 472 10.68 -7.98 8.86
C PHE A 472 10.14 -8.10 10.29
N ILE A 473 9.01 -7.46 10.61
CA ILE A 473 8.46 -7.55 11.98
C ILE A 473 7.94 -8.95 12.30
N MET A 474 7.40 -9.68 11.32
CA MET A 474 7.02 -11.09 11.50
C MET A 474 8.25 -11.95 11.78
N PHE A 475 9.34 -11.77 11.04
CA PHE A 475 10.60 -12.47 11.27
C PHE A 475 11.20 -12.16 12.65
N ILE A 476 11.22 -10.89 13.06
CA ILE A 476 11.64 -10.47 14.41
C ILE A 476 10.75 -11.10 15.47
N SER A 477 9.43 -11.07 15.28
CA SER A 477 8.45 -11.68 16.19
C SER A 477 8.67 -13.19 16.32
N ASP A 478 8.91 -13.88 15.20
CA ASP A 478 9.16 -15.32 15.16
C ASP A 478 10.48 -15.68 15.86
N ILE A 479 11.53 -14.87 15.72
CA ILE A 479 12.79 -15.05 16.46
C ILE A 479 12.59 -14.82 17.96
N LEU A 480 11.99 -13.68 18.34
CA LEU A 480 11.80 -13.30 19.75
C LEU A 480 10.92 -14.30 20.52
N ASN A 481 9.97 -14.93 19.83
CA ASN A 481 9.08 -15.93 20.40
C ASN A 481 9.54 -17.37 20.13
N HIS A 482 10.73 -17.58 19.55
CA HIS A 482 11.28 -18.89 19.18
C HIS A 482 10.37 -19.73 18.25
N GLN A 483 9.48 -19.08 17.49
CA GLN A 483 8.52 -19.72 16.58
C GLN A 483 9.04 -19.87 15.15
N LEU A 484 10.29 -19.49 14.84
CA LEU A 484 10.79 -19.57 13.46
C LEU A 484 10.80 -21.01 12.95
N TRP A 485 11.31 -21.96 13.75
CA TRP A 485 11.46 -23.38 13.37
C TRP A 485 10.58 -24.34 14.18
N LEU A 486 10.11 -23.92 15.36
CA LEU A 486 9.35 -24.74 16.29
C LEU A 486 8.10 -23.98 16.71
N THR A 487 7.01 -24.13 15.96
CA THR A 487 5.82 -23.31 16.17
C THR A 487 4.98 -23.71 17.39
N GLU A 488 5.19 -24.93 17.90
CA GLU A 488 4.71 -25.42 19.20
C GLU A 488 5.90 -25.57 20.18
N GLN A 489 6.22 -24.50 20.91
CA GLN A 489 6.90 -24.61 22.21
C GLN A 489 6.33 -23.56 23.18
N GLU A 490 5.40 -23.99 24.04
CA GLU A 490 5.45 -23.67 25.48
C GLU A 490 6.21 -24.85 26.11
N GLU A 491 7.12 -24.73 27.06
CA GLU A 491 7.30 -23.78 28.15
C GLU A 491 8.78 -23.37 28.21
N ASP A 492 9.07 -22.11 28.53
CA ASP A 492 10.16 -21.84 29.45
C ASP A 492 9.60 -20.86 30.48
N GLY A 493 9.42 -21.40 31.68
CA GLY A 493 9.08 -20.64 32.86
C GLY A 493 10.26 -19.79 33.27
N ASP A 494 10.31 -18.56 32.78
CA ASP A 494 11.19 -17.55 33.36
C ASP A 494 10.41 -16.66 34.32
N ALA A 495 10.85 -16.75 35.58
CA ALA A 495 10.34 -16.15 36.81
C ALA A 495 10.43 -14.61 36.90
#